data_AF-A0A2P7NTN8-F1
#
_entry.id   AF-A0A2P7NTN8-F1
#
_cell.length_a   1.000
_cell.length_b   1.000
_cell.length_c   1.000
_cell.angle_alpha   90.00
_cell.angle_beta   90.00
_cell.angle_gamma   90.00
#
_symmetry.space_group_name_H-M   'P 1'
#
loop_
_entity.id
_entity.type
_entity.pdbx_description
1 polymer ?
#
loop_
_entity_poly.entity_id
_entity_poly.type
_entity_poly.pdbx_seq_one_letter_code
_entity_poly.pdbx_strand_id
1 'polypeptide(L)'
;MVYMCTEQLVEISKALLTPLIAVVTTYIAYQQWKLNRQKLFLDLYDRRLKVYEEVRQILGIVARDARASYDDLLKFRKAVSEADFLFESEISKYIEEIYQHGVKLCYWTEEYRDSTQAKPDGYDHQKVCDGMHAELNWLTQQFEPAKQKFRKYLNISY
;
A
#
# COMPACT_ATOMS: atom_id res chain seq x y z
N MET A 1 0.05 -51.73 52.17
CA MET A 1 1.16 -50.81 51.83
C MET A 1 1.09 -50.32 50.38
N VAL A 2 0.82 -51.19 49.39
CA VAL A 2 0.67 -50.80 47.97
C VAL A 2 -0.50 -49.82 47.73
N TYR A 3 -1.67 -50.05 48.34
CA TYR A 3 -2.86 -49.18 48.24
C TYR A 3 -2.65 -47.74 48.75
N MET A 4 -1.77 -47.56 49.73
CA MET A 4 -1.51 -46.24 50.33
C MET A 4 -0.60 -45.39 49.44
N CYS A 5 0.31 -46.04 48.69
CA CYS A 5 1.21 -45.40 47.74
C CYS A 5 0.46 -44.94 46.47
N THR A 6 -0.55 -45.70 46.04
CA THR A 6 -1.39 -45.35 44.88
C THR A 6 -2.30 -44.15 45.15
N GLU A 7 -2.90 -44.05 46.34
CA GLU A 7 -3.72 -42.90 46.76
C GLU A 7 -2.89 -41.61 46.81
N GLN A 8 -1.69 -41.67 47.42
CA GLN A 8 -0.77 -40.53 47.48
C GLN A 8 -0.29 -40.08 46.09
N LEU A 9 0.00 -41.02 45.18
CA LEU A 9 0.33 -40.68 43.79
C LEU A 9 -0.83 -39.96 43.09
N VAL A 10 -2.07 -40.41 43.29
CA VAL A 10 -3.25 -39.79 42.70
C VAL A 10 -3.49 -38.38 43.26
N GLU A 11 -3.30 -38.15 44.57
CA GLU A 11 -3.41 -36.82 45.17
C GLU A 11 -2.34 -35.85 44.65
N ILE A 12 -1.08 -36.29 44.59
CA ILE A 12 0.03 -35.49 44.05
C ILE A 12 -0.22 -35.12 42.58
N SER A 13 -0.73 -36.08 41.79
CA SER A 13 -1.08 -35.87 40.38
C SER A 13 -2.16 -34.79 40.22
N LYS A 14 -3.20 -34.82 41.07
CA LYS A 14 -4.27 -33.81 41.07
C LYS A 14 -3.76 -32.44 41.52
N ALA A 15 -2.88 -32.40 42.51
CA ALA A 15 -2.29 -31.16 43.03
C ALA A 15 -1.34 -30.48 42.03
N LEU A 16 -0.63 -31.25 41.19
CA LEU A 16 0.27 -30.72 40.16
C LEU A 16 -0.44 -30.28 38.87
N LEU A 17 -1.70 -30.67 38.69
CA LEU A 17 -2.45 -30.40 37.46
C LEU A 17 -2.72 -28.90 37.26
N THR A 18 -3.14 -28.21 38.32
CA THR A 18 -3.38 -26.75 38.31
C THR A 18 -2.12 -25.93 38.01
N PRO A 19 -0.98 -26.11 38.72
CA PRO A 19 0.23 -25.37 38.40
C PRO A 19 0.80 -25.73 37.01
N LEU A 20 0.68 -27.00 36.57
CA LEU A 20 1.05 -27.38 35.22
C LEU A 20 0.22 -26.63 34.16
N ILE A 21 -1.11 -26.60 34.32
CA ILE A 21 -1.99 -25.82 33.44
C ILE A 21 -1.58 -24.34 33.46
N ALA A 22 -1.32 -23.76 34.64
CA ALA A 22 -0.92 -22.37 34.77
C ALA A 22 0.38 -22.06 34.01
N VAL A 23 1.39 -22.93 34.12
CA VAL A 23 2.66 -22.81 33.37
C VAL A 23 2.42 -22.90 31.87
N VAL A 24 1.68 -23.90 31.41
CA VAL A 24 1.38 -24.10 29.98
C VAL A 24 0.59 -22.92 29.42
N THR A 25 -0.40 -22.42 30.16
CA THR A 25 -1.25 -21.30 29.72
C THR A 25 -0.45 -20.01 29.66
N THR A 26 0.43 -19.77 30.65
CA THR A 26 1.34 -18.61 30.65
C THR A 26 2.30 -18.67 29.45
N TYR A 27 2.85 -19.86 29.15
CA TYR A 27 3.73 -20.06 28.00
C TYR A 27 3.00 -19.82 26.67
N ILE A 28 1.78 -20.35 26.51
CA ILE A 28 0.95 -20.12 25.32
C ILE A 28 0.62 -18.64 25.16
N ALA A 29 0.24 -17.94 26.25
CA ALA A 29 -0.06 -16.52 26.21
C ALA A 29 1.15 -15.68 25.76
N TYR A 30 2.35 -16.01 26.24
CA TYR A 30 3.58 -15.37 25.79
C TYR A 30 3.84 -15.61 24.30
N GLN A 31 3.66 -16.85 23.83
CA GLN A 31 3.83 -17.19 22.42
C GLN A 31 2.79 -16.46 21.52
N GLN A 32 1.54 -16.38 21.96
CA GLN A 32 0.49 -15.64 21.27
C GLN A 32 0.81 -14.15 21.17
N TRP A 33 1.31 -13.55 22.26
CA TRP A 33 1.74 -12.15 22.24
C TRP A 33 2.84 -11.90 21.21
N LYS A 34 3.85 -12.78 21.16
CA LYS A 34 4.94 -12.70 20.18
C LYS A 34 4.44 -12.83 18.74
N LEU A 35 3.55 -13.79 18.47
CA LEU A 35 2.95 -13.99 17.15
C LEU A 35 2.08 -12.82 16.71
N ASN A 36 1.25 -12.29 17.61
CA ASN A 36 0.39 -11.14 17.32
C ASN A 36 1.20 -9.88 16.98
N ARG A 37 2.35 -9.67 17.62
CA ARG A 37 3.27 -8.58 17.29
C ARG A 37 3.84 -8.73 15.87
N GLN A 38 4.27 -9.93 15.50
CA GLN A 38 4.78 -10.20 14.16
C GLN A 38 3.68 -10.04 13.09
N LYS A 39 2.47 -10.53 13.38
CA LYS A 39 1.32 -10.40 12.49
C LYS A 39 0.95 -8.94 12.24
N LEU A 40 0.92 -8.11 13.29
CA LEU A 40 0.65 -6.67 13.15
C LEU A 40 1.65 -5.99 12.21
N PHE A 41 2.93 -6.35 12.31
CA PHE A 41 3.96 -5.80 11.43
C PHE A 41 3.74 -6.24 9.97
N LEU A 42 3.44 -7.53 9.74
CA LEU A 42 3.15 -8.04 8.41
C LEU A 42 1.91 -7.37 7.81
N ASP A 43 0.83 -7.24 8.58
CA ASP A 43 -0.41 -6.60 8.14
C ASP A 43 -0.17 -5.12 7.75
N LEU A 44 0.68 -4.40 8.51
CA LEU A 44 1.07 -3.03 8.16
C LEU A 44 1.95 -2.98 6.90
N TYR A 45 2.88 -3.92 6.75
CA TYR A 45 3.72 -4.04 5.57
C TYR A 45 2.88 -4.28 4.31
N ASP A 46 1.96 -5.25 4.34
CA ASP A 46 1.11 -5.60 3.21
C ASP A 46 0.22 -4.44 2.79
N ARG A 47 -0.37 -3.72 3.75
CA ARG A 47 -1.17 -2.51 3.46
C ARG A 47 -0.33 -1.40 2.81
N ARG A 48 0.91 -1.19 3.28
CA ARG A 48 1.82 -0.20 2.70
C ARG A 48 2.29 -0.61 1.30
N LEU A 49 2.59 -1.90 1.11
CA LEU A 49 3.01 -2.44 -0.17
C LEU A 49 1.90 -2.27 -1.21
N LYS A 50 0.65 -2.54 -0.83
CA LYS A 50 -0.50 -2.34 -1.71
C LYS A 50 -0.59 -0.90 -2.23
N VAL A 51 -0.44 0.11 -1.37
CA VAL A 51 -0.46 1.52 -1.83
C VAL A 51 0.66 1.80 -2.83
N TYR A 52 1.86 1.26 -2.60
CA TYR A 52 2.97 1.39 -3.55
C TYR A 52 2.68 0.70 -4.90
N GLU A 53 2.06 -0.47 -4.88
CA GLU A 53 1.64 -1.19 -6.09
C GLU A 53 0.64 -0.38 -6.91
N GLU A 54 -0.35 0.24 -6.27
CA GLU A 54 -1.33 1.11 -6.93
C GLU A 54 -0.67 2.35 -7.58
N VAL A 55 0.33 2.95 -6.90
CA VAL A 55 1.16 4.03 -7.49
C VAL A 55 1.90 3.52 -8.71
N ARG A 56 2.55 2.36 -8.64
CA ARG A 56 3.23 1.78 -9.81
C ARG A 56 2.27 1.45 -10.94
N GLN A 57 1.06 1.00 -10.62
CA GLN A 57 0.04 0.63 -11.59
C GLN A 57 -0.41 1.85 -12.39
N ILE A 58 -0.75 2.97 -11.75
CA ILE A 58 -1.16 4.19 -12.47
C ILE A 58 -0.01 4.74 -13.34
N LEU A 59 1.22 4.74 -12.82
CA LEU A 59 2.40 5.13 -13.60
C LEU A 59 2.63 4.19 -14.80
N GLY A 60 2.37 2.89 -14.61
CA GLY A 60 2.45 1.88 -15.68
C GLY A 60 1.40 2.09 -16.78
N ILE A 61 0.17 2.45 -16.41
CA ILE A 61 -0.89 2.81 -17.38
C ILE A 61 -0.45 4.01 -18.21
N VAL A 62 0.02 5.08 -17.56
CA VAL A 62 0.49 6.29 -18.24
C VAL A 62 1.67 5.98 -19.18
N ALA A 63 2.64 5.20 -18.72
CA ALA A 63 3.81 4.85 -19.50
C ALA A 63 3.48 3.99 -20.74
N ARG A 64 2.47 3.11 -20.64
CA ARG A 64 2.06 2.22 -21.73
C ARG A 64 1.16 2.93 -22.73
N ASP A 65 0.18 3.68 -22.24
CA ASP A 65 -0.94 4.18 -23.05
C ASP A 65 -0.79 5.67 -23.40
N ALA A 66 0.25 6.34 -22.87
CA ALA A 66 0.46 7.79 -22.96
C ALA A 66 -0.78 8.61 -22.52
N ARG A 67 -1.62 8.02 -21.67
CA ARG A 67 -2.88 8.56 -21.17
C ARG A 67 -3.21 7.92 -19.83
N ALA A 68 -3.95 8.64 -19.00
CA ALA A 68 -4.77 8.07 -17.93
C ALA A 68 -6.21 8.55 -18.12
N SER A 69 -7.19 7.65 -18.05
CA SER A 69 -8.60 8.04 -18.09
C SER A 69 -9.06 8.56 -16.72
N TYR A 70 -10.17 9.32 -16.69
CA TYR A 70 -10.81 9.69 -15.42
C TYR A 70 -11.14 8.48 -14.53
N ASP A 71 -11.53 7.36 -15.13
CA ASP A 71 -11.84 6.13 -14.40
C ASP A 71 -10.58 5.53 -13.76
N ASP A 72 -9.44 5.51 -14.47
CA ASP A 72 -8.15 5.07 -13.93
C ASP A 72 -7.73 5.95 -12.74
N LEU A 73 -7.87 7.27 -12.88
CA LEU A 73 -7.51 8.23 -11.83
C LEU A 73 -8.43 8.12 -10.60
N LEU A 74 -9.74 7.90 -10.80
CA LEU A 74 -10.68 7.68 -9.69
C LEU A 74 -10.41 6.35 -8.97
N LYS A 75 -10.13 5.29 -9.73
CA LYS A 75 -9.72 3.99 -9.16
C LYS A 75 -8.44 4.13 -8.34
N PHE A 76 -7.44 4.80 -8.89
CA PHE A 76 -6.19 5.11 -8.19
C PHE A 76 -6.47 5.86 -6.89
N ARG A 77 -7.21 6.98 -6.93
CA ARG A 77 -7.53 7.80 -5.75
C ARG A 77 -8.25 7.01 -4.66
N LYS A 78 -9.18 6.13 -5.06
CA LYS A 78 -9.89 5.25 -4.12
C LYS A 78 -8.94 4.22 -3.50
N ALA A 79 -8.09 3.59 -4.31
CA ALA A 79 -7.18 2.53 -3.87
C ALA A 79 -6.12 3.04 -2.89
N VAL A 80 -5.69 4.30 -3.03
CA VAL A 80 -4.70 4.94 -2.16
C VAL A 80 -5.32 5.78 -1.03
N SER A 81 -6.64 5.74 -0.84
CA SER A 81 -7.34 6.57 0.15
C SER A 81 -6.90 6.34 1.60
N GLU A 82 -6.33 5.17 1.91
CA GLU A 82 -5.81 4.85 3.24
C GLU A 82 -4.39 5.39 3.49
N ALA A 83 -3.75 6.02 2.49
CA ALA A 83 -2.36 6.46 2.58
C ALA A 83 -2.10 7.42 3.76
N ASP A 84 -3.05 8.31 4.05
CA ASP A 84 -2.98 9.25 5.18
C ASP A 84 -2.84 8.57 6.54
N PHE A 85 -3.31 7.34 6.67
CA PHE A 85 -3.23 6.57 7.92
C PHE A 85 -2.02 5.65 7.98
N LEU A 86 -1.44 5.32 6.82
CA LEU A 86 -0.36 4.32 6.69
C LEU A 86 1.03 4.94 6.65
N PHE A 87 1.12 6.21 6.22
CA PHE A 87 2.36 6.92 5.93
C PHE A 87 2.39 8.30 6.58
N GLU A 88 3.56 8.92 6.60
CA GLU A 88 3.66 10.34 6.92
C GLU A 88 3.13 11.19 5.76
N SER A 89 2.77 12.44 6.05
CA SER A 89 2.18 13.39 5.10
C SER A 89 2.96 13.59 3.79
N GLU A 90 4.26 13.27 3.78
CA GLU A 90 5.08 13.30 2.56
C GLU A 90 4.52 12.39 1.46
N ILE A 91 4.06 11.17 1.81
CA ILE A 91 3.57 10.20 0.83
C ILE A 91 2.21 10.61 0.30
N SER A 92 1.30 11.07 1.18
CA SER A 92 0.00 11.56 0.73
C SER A 92 0.11 12.76 -0.21
N LYS A 93 1.00 13.71 0.10
CA LYS A 93 1.29 14.84 -0.79
C LYS A 93 1.85 14.38 -2.14
N TYR A 94 2.73 13.39 -2.13
CA TYR A 94 3.30 12.82 -3.35
C TYR A 94 2.26 12.07 -4.20
N ILE A 95 1.37 11.31 -3.56
CA ILE A 95 0.25 10.63 -4.23
C ILE A 95 -0.70 11.67 -4.87
N GLU A 96 -1.00 12.74 -4.15
CA GLU A 96 -1.82 13.83 -4.67
C GLU A 96 -1.12 14.53 -5.85
N GLU A 97 0.19 14.73 -5.78
CA GLU A 97 0.98 15.29 -6.89
C GLU A 97 0.85 14.41 -8.15
N ILE A 98 1.03 13.09 -8.03
CA ILE A 98 0.81 12.15 -9.14
C ILE A 98 -0.61 12.25 -9.69
N TYR A 99 -1.61 12.31 -8.81
CA TYR A 99 -3.01 12.45 -9.23
C TYR A 99 -3.24 13.74 -10.02
N GLN A 100 -2.71 14.88 -9.56
CA GLN A 100 -2.86 16.16 -10.25
C GLN A 100 -2.18 16.18 -11.62
N HIS A 101 -0.98 15.62 -11.73
CA HIS A 101 -0.31 15.44 -13.03
C HIS A 101 -1.13 14.52 -13.95
N GLY A 102 -1.71 13.44 -13.42
CA GLY A 102 -2.61 12.56 -14.17
C GLY A 102 -3.88 13.26 -14.67
N VAL A 103 -4.51 14.11 -13.85
CA VAL A 103 -5.68 14.90 -14.23
C VAL A 103 -5.34 15.89 -15.35
N LYS A 104 -4.19 16.58 -15.26
CA LYS A 104 -3.73 17.48 -16.32
C LYS A 104 -3.46 16.73 -17.63
N LEU A 105 -2.85 15.54 -17.55
CA LEU A 105 -2.66 14.69 -18.73
C LEU A 105 -4.00 14.30 -19.35
N CYS A 106 -4.99 13.90 -18.55
CA CYS A 106 -6.33 13.58 -19.01
C CYS A 106 -6.96 14.79 -19.73
N TYR A 107 -6.90 15.97 -19.11
CA TYR A 107 -7.36 17.22 -19.69
C TYR A 107 -6.72 17.50 -21.06
N TRP A 108 -5.39 17.47 -21.15
CA TRP A 108 -4.70 17.71 -22.42
C TRP A 108 -5.04 16.68 -23.49
N THR A 109 -5.20 15.41 -23.09
CA THR A 109 -5.58 14.33 -24.00
C THR A 109 -7.00 14.51 -24.55
N GLU A 110 -7.90 15.08 -23.76
CA GLU A 110 -9.27 15.40 -24.18
C GLU A 110 -9.34 16.66 -25.06
N GLU A 111 -8.44 17.63 -24.83
CA GLU A 111 -8.32 18.83 -25.67
C GLU A 111 -7.63 18.55 -27.02
N TYR A 112 -6.81 17.51 -27.10
CA TYR A 112 -6.09 17.16 -28.33
C TYR A 112 -7.03 16.98 -29.53
N ARG A 113 -6.67 17.61 -30.65
CA ARG A 113 -7.34 17.46 -31.94
C ARG A 113 -6.34 16.99 -32.99
N ASP A 114 -6.63 15.86 -33.61
CA ASP A 114 -5.88 15.35 -34.76
C ASP A 114 -6.18 16.14 -36.05
N SER A 115 -5.59 15.73 -37.18
CA SER A 115 -5.78 16.38 -38.48
C SER A 115 -7.18 16.15 -39.09
N THR A 116 -7.97 15.23 -38.55
CA THR A 116 -9.30 14.84 -39.04
C THR A 116 -10.43 15.52 -38.26
N GLN A 117 -10.14 16.02 -37.05
CA GLN A 117 -11.12 16.65 -36.17
C GLN A 117 -11.26 18.16 -36.42
N ALA A 118 -12.47 18.69 -36.21
CA ALA A 118 -12.72 20.13 -36.23
C ALA A 118 -11.98 20.80 -35.06
N LYS A 119 -11.25 21.88 -35.36
CA LYS A 119 -10.51 22.67 -34.38
C LYS A 119 -11.37 23.86 -33.96
N PRO A 120 -11.68 24.03 -32.66
CA PRO A 120 -12.43 25.19 -32.20
C PRO A 120 -11.62 26.48 -32.38
N ASP A 121 -12.31 27.62 -32.43
CA ASP A 121 -11.66 28.93 -32.48
C ASP A 121 -10.74 29.13 -31.28
N GLY A 122 -9.49 29.56 -31.54
CA GLY A 122 -8.47 29.72 -30.49
C GLY A 122 -7.74 28.43 -30.10
N TYR A 123 -7.97 27.30 -30.78
CA TYR A 123 -7.22 26.07 -30.55
C TYR A 123 -5.73 26.24 -30.87
N ASP A 124 -4.89 26.01 -29.87
CA ASP A 124 -3.44 26.02 -29.99
C ASP A 124 -2.90 24.59 -29.89
N HIS A 125 -2.62 23.98 -31.05
CA HIS A 125 -2.11 22.61 -31.13
C HIS A 125 -0.76 22.44 -30.42
N GLN A 126 0.13 23.43 -30.55
CA GLN A 126 1.46 23.36 -29.97
C GLN A 126 1.36 23.36 -28.45
N LYS A 127 0.55 24.27 -27.88
CA LYS A 127 0.31 24.34 -26.43
C LYS A 127 -0.25 23.03 -25.87
N VAL A 128 -1.20 22.40 -26.58
CA VAL A 128 -1.78 21.13 -26.12
C VAL A 128 -0.73 20.01 -26.15
N CYS A 129 0.02 19.88 -27.24
CA CYS A 129 1.09 18.88 -27.36
C CYS A 129 2.20 19.09 -26.32
N ASP A 130 2.61 20.34 -26.08
CA ASP A 130 3.60 20.69 -25.05
C ASP A 130 3.08 20.35 -23.65
N GLY A 131 1.80 20.63 -23.38
CA GLY A 131 1.12 20.23 -22.16
C GLY A 131 1.12 18.71 -21.96
N MET A 132 0.69 17.94 -22.96
CA MET A 132 0.73 16.48 -22.90
C MET A 132 2.15 15.96 -22.64
N HIS A 133 3.14 16.50 -23.35
CA HIS A 133 4.53 16.05 -23.23
C HIS A 133 5.12 16.36 -21.85
N ALA A 134 4.82 17.53 -21.28
CA ALA A 134 5.26 17.91 -19.95
C ALA A 134 4.73 16.95 -18.89
N GLU A 135 3.42 16.65 -18.91
CA GLU A 135 2.80 15.75 -17.94
C GLU A 135 3.27 14.30 -18.10
N LEU A 136 3.40 13.82 -19.35
CA LEU A 136 3.92 12.49 -19.65
C LEU A 136 5.36 12.30 -19.19
N ASN A 137 6.23 13.27 -19.48
CA ASN A 137 7.62 13.22 -19.06
C ASN A 137 7.74 13.20 -17.54
N TRP A 138 6.98 14.06 -16.87
CA TRP A 138 7.01 14.10 -15.41
C TRP A 138 6.54 12.77 -14.80
N LEU A 139 5.40 12.24 -15.24
CA LEU A 139 4.82 11.00 -14.72
C LEU A 139 5.72 9.79 -14.99
N THR A 140 6.25 9.65 -16.21
CA THR A 140 7.11 8.51 -16.57
C THR A 140 8.45 8.52 -15.85
N GLN A 141 8.90 9.67 -15.33
CA GLN A 141 10.11 9.77 -14.51
C GLN A 141 9.87 9.39 -13.03
N GLN A 142 8.62 9.18 -12.60
CA GLN A 142 8.29 8.93 -11.18
C GLN A 142 8.54 7.50 -10.69
N PHE A 143 8.93 6.53 -11.54
CA PHE A 143 9.15 5.15 -11.09
C PHE A 143 10.24 5.02 -10.02
N GLU A 144 11.39 5.66 -10.23
CA GLU A 144 12.51 5.61 -9.27
C GLU A 144 12.25 6.51 -8.04
N PRO A 145 11.77 7.76 -8.18
CA PRO A 145 11.32 8.57 -7.04
C PRO A 145 10.27 7.88 -6.16
N ALA A 146 9.27 7.22 -6.77
CA ALA A 146 8.27 6.45 -6.04
C ALA A 146 8.96 5.34 -5.22
N LYS A 147 9.80 4.54 -5.86
CA LYS A 147 10.54 3.47 -5.17
C LYS A 147 11.35 4.02 -3.98
N GLN A 148 12.05 5.14 -4.15
CA GLN A 148 12.87 5.75 -3.09
C GLN A 148 12.02 6.25 -1.92
N LYS A 149 10.92 6.96 -2.19
CA LYS A 149 10.00 7.47 -1.17
C LYS A 149 9.35 6.36 -0.36
N PHE A 150 8.91 5.30 -1.03
CA PHE A 150 8.25 4.16 -0.36
C PHE A 150 9.24 3.22 0.33
N ARG A 151 10.53 3.19 -0.08
CA ARG A 151 11.55 2.33 0.51
C ARG A 151 11.66 2.46 2.03
N LYS A 152 11.54 3.68 2.58
CA LYS A 152 11.63 3.90 4.03
C LYS A 152 10.54 3.17 4.83
N TYR A 153 9.42 2.86 4.20
CA TYR A 153 8.27 2.20 4.82
C TYR A 153 8.18 0.70 4.52
N LEU A 154 8.89 0.24 3.49
CA LEU A 154 8.89 -1.14 2.99
C LEU A 154 10.20 -1.88 3.27
N ASN A 155 11.17 -1.25 3.93
CA ASN A 155 12.40 -1.93 4.30
C ASN A 155 12.16 -2.80 5.56
N ILE A 156 12.21 -4.12 5.39
CA ILE A 156 12.18 -5.10 6.48
C ILE A 156 13.62 -5.46 6.86
N SER A 157 14.45 -4.47 7.20
CA SER A 157 15.76 -4.74 7.81
C SER A 157 15.58 -4.74 9.32
N TYR A 158 15.60 -5.93 9.91
CA TYR A 158 15.73 -6.15 11.36
C TYR A 158 17.05 -5.60 11.89
#